data_AF-G8M2X5-F1
#
_entry.id   AF-G8M2X5-F1
#
_cell.length_a   1.000
_cell.length_b   1.000
_cell.length_c   1.000
_cell.angle_alpha   90.00
_cell.angle_beta   90.00
_cell.angle_gamma   90.00
#
_symmetry.space_group_name_H-M   'P 1'
#
loop_
_entity.id
_entity.type
_entity.pdbx_description
1 polymer ?
#
loop_
_entity_poly.entity_id
_entity_poly.type
_entity_poly.pdbx_seq_one_letter_code
_entity_poly.pdbx_strand_id
1 'polypeptide(L)'
;MSDSTDELMTCLKREPEALFELVEETKELDNTILYRLRDDTEIQLFKSDLTPEQIICSTIGCFTGDTLVTTKEGLKRIDEVKTGDYVLSKDVKSGESAYKKVNYVYIKSTSKLVKLIVGNEEINTTSSHLFFTDSGWWKSAKNIKVGDRIFAAEGELKEVTATRVVDLEEAVRIYNLNVDEFHTYFIGKQGLLIHNNVLLR
;
A
#
# COMPACT_ATOMS: atom_id res chain seq x y z
N MET A 1 -1.03 25.94 -11.99
CA MET A 1 -0.49 24.61 -12.34
C MET A 1 1.00 24.46 -11.98
N SER A 2 1.83 25.52 -11.96
CA SER A 2 3.22 25.45 -11.46
C SER A 2 3.30 25.15 -9.97
N ASP A 3 2.52 25.87 -9.15
CA ASP A 3 2.72 25.88 -7.70
C ASP A 3 2.45 24.52 -7.04
N SER A 4 1.35 23.84 -7.40
CA SER A 4 1.02 22.51 -6.87
C SER A 4 2.03 21.44 -7.33
N THR A 5 2.59 21.58 -8.54
CA THR A 5 3.63 20.66 -9.04
C THR A 5 4.94 20.87 -8.30
N ASP A 6 5.32 22.14 -8.06
CA ASP A 6 6.52 22.49 -7.30
C ASP A 6 6.40 22.07 -5.83
N GLU A 7 5.22 22.21 -5.23
CA GLU A 7 4.92 21.73 -3.88
C GLU A 7 5.06 20.21 -3.78
N LEU A 8 4.45 19.46 -4.70
CA LEU A 8 4.57 18.00 -4.76
C LEU A 8 6.02 17.56 -4.94
N MET A 9 6.75 18.17 -5.88
CA MET A 9 8.16 17.87 -6.10
C MET A 9 9.04 18.23 -4.90
N THR A 10 8.71 19.31 -4.19
CA THR A 10 9.40 19.70 -2.95
C THR A 10 9.15 18.69 -1.84
N CYS A 11 7.89 18.25 -1.66
CA CYS A 11 7.52 17.22 -0.70
C CYS A 11 8.27 15.91 -0.99
N LEU A 12 8.22 15.42 -2.24
CA LEU A 12 8.96 14.22 -2.67
C LEU A 12 10.47 14.34 -2.44
N LYS A 13 11.06 15.54 -2.58
CA LYS A 13 12.51 15.75 -2.39
C LYS A 13 12.93 15.87 -0.92
N ARG A 14 12.14 16.53 -0.09
CA ARG A 14 12.59 17.01 1.22
C ARG A 14 11.90 16.29 2.37
N GLU A 15 10.62 15.99 2.22
CA GLU A 15 9.76 15.45 3.28
C GLU A 15 8.85 14.37 2.71
N PRO A 16 9.42 13.31 2.13
CA PRO A 16 8.62 12.38 1.35
C PRO A 16 7.73 11.49 2.24
N GLU A 17 8.00 11.45 3.55
CA GLU A 17 7.10 10.89 4.56
C GLU A 17 5.82 11.73 4.75
N ALA A 18 5.80 13.01 4.38
CA ALA A 18 4.63 13.88 4.46
C ALA A 18 3.75 13.84 3.20
N LEU A 19 4.08 12.97 2.23
CA LEU A 19 3.39 12.91 0.94
C LEU A 19 1.88 12.71 1.07
N PHE A 20 1.44 11.91 2.05
CA PHE A 20 0.02 11.65 2.30
C PHE A 20 -0.73 12.83 2.91
N GLU A 21 -0.05 13.89 3.37
CA GLU A 21 -0.71 15.15 3.76
C GLU A 21 -1.14 15.96 2.54
N LEU A 22 -0.43 15.82 1.43
CA LEU A 22 -0.68 16.55 0.19
C LEU A 22 -1.51 15.73 -0.82
N VAL A 23 -1.19 14.44 -0.94
CA VAL A 23 -1.76 13.51 -1.92
C VAL A 23 -2.85 12.68 -1.28
N GLU A 24 -4.03 12.65 -1.88
CA GLU A 24 -5.13 11.78 -1.49
C GLU A 24 -4.95 10.37 -2.07
N GLU A 25 -4.69 10.28 -3.39
CA GLU A 25 -4.62 9.02 -4.15
C GLU A 25 -3.49 9.04 -5.20
N THR A 26 -2.98 7.88 -5.57
CA THR A 26 -2.01 7.71 -6.65
C THR A 26 -2.43 6.64 -7.65
N LYS A 27 -2.00 6.79 -8.90
CA LYS A 27 -2.21 5.78 -9.94
C LYS A 27 -0.93 5.57 -10.72
N GLU A 28 -0.48 4.33 -10.73
CA GLU A 28 0.71 3.94 -11.46
C GLU A 28 0.34 3.61 -12.91
N LEU A 29 0.95 4.33 -13.85
CA LEU A 29 0.95 3.99 -15.28
C LEU A 29 2.34 3.47 -15.66
N ASP A 30 2.55 3.14 -16.94
CA ASP A 30 3.81 2.56 -17.42
C ASP A 30 5.02 3.40 -17.02
N ASN A 31 5.15 4.60 -17.57
CA ASN A 31 6.30 5.47 -17.35
C ASN A 31 6.00 6.66 -16.43
N THR A 32 4.78 6.77 -15.91
CA THR A 32 4.34 7.92 -15.09
C THR A 32 3.58 7.48 -13.86
N ILE A 33 3.56 8.34 -12.85
CA ILE A 33 2.68 8.24 -11.69
C ILE A 33 1.75 9.45 -11.72
N LEU A 34 0.45 9.22 -11.62
CA LEU A 34 -0.52 10.27 -11.39
C LEU A 34 -0.73 10.40 -9.88
N TYR A 35 -0.72 11.64 -9.40
CA TYR A 35 -1.00 12.03 -8.04
C TYR A 35 -2.27 12.87 -8.05
N ARG A 36 -3.26 12.48 -7.26
CA ARG A 36 -4.45 13.29 -7.00
C ARG A 36 -4.27 13.95 -5.64
N LEU A 37 -4.22 15.28 -5.63
CA LEU A 37 -4.11 16.08 -4.42
C LEU A 37 -5.45 16.17 -3.70
N ARG A 38 -5.45 16.70 -2.47
CA ARG A 38 -6.67 16.87 -1.66
C ARG A 38 -7.69 17.87 -2.22
N ASP A 39 -7.26 18.77 -3.10
CA ASP A 39 -8.10 19.73 -3.81
C ASP A 39 -8.55 19.23 -5.19
N ASP A 40 -8.43 17.91 -5.41
CA ASP A 40 -8.71 17.20 -6.66
C ASP A 40 -7.78 17.56 -7.84
N THR A 41 -6.71 18.33 -7.62
CA THR A 41 -5.69 18.58 -8.64
C THR A 41 -4.97 17.28 -8.99
N GLU A 42 -4.94 16.91 -10.28
CA GLU A 42 -4.17 15.77 -10.78
C GLU A 42 -2.83 16.23 -11.37
N ILE A 43 -1.74 15.63 -10.89
CA ILE A 43 -0.37 15.90 -11.34
C ILE A 43 0.22 14.60 -11.86
N GLN A 44 0.71 14.61 -13.10
CA GLN A 44 1.41 13.49 -13.70
C GLN A 44 2.92 13.74 -13.69
N LEU A 45 3.68 12.83 -13.09
CA LEU A 45 5.14 12.89 -13.07
C LEU A 45 5.72 11.68 -13.81
N PHE A 46 6.77 11.88 -14.60
CA PHE A 46 7.51 10.76 -15.18
C PHE A 46 8.39 10.09 -14.14
N LYS A 47 8.41 8.75 -14.15
CA LYS A 47 9.30 7.97 -13.28
C LYS A 47 10.77 8.29 -13.54
N SER A 48 11.13 8.71 -14.76
CA SER A 48 12.49 9.17 -15.09
C SER A 48 12.92 10.44 -14.38
N ASP A 49 11.95 11.25 -13.93
CA ASP A 49 12.20 12.52 -13.25
C ASP A 49 12.27 12.37 -11.73
N LEU A 50 12.03 11.14 -11.24
CA LEU A 50 12.03 10.77 -9.84
C LEU A 50 13.21 9.84 -9.56
N THR A 51 13.86 10.06 -8.42
CA THR A 51 14.79 9.06 -7.85
C THR A 51 14.01 7.80 -7.45
N PRO A 52 14.66 6.64 -7.40
CA PRO A 52 14.07 5.44 -6.82
C PRO A 52 13.42 5.71 -5.46
N GLU A 53 14.11 6.44 -4.57
CA GLU A 53 13.63 6.82 -3.24
C GLU A 53 12.34 7.65 -3.27
N GLN A 54 12.17 8.51 -4.28
CA GLN A 54 10.97 9.33 -4.47
C GLN A 54 9.78 8.53 -4.99
N ILE A 55 10.04 7.55 -5.84
CA ILE A 55 9.03 6.58 -6.26
C ILE A 55 8.60 5.75 -5.03
N ILE A 56 9.54 5.40 -4.16
CA ILE A 56 9.36 4.52 -3.00
C ILE A 56 8.62 5.17 -1.84
N CYS A 57 8.76 6.48 -1.60
CA CYS A 57 8.09 7.09 -0.45
C CYS A 57 6.56 7.10 -0.52
N SER A 58 6.02 6.82 -1.71
CA SER A 58 4.59 6.52 -1.87
C SER A 58 4.19 5.09 -1.49
N THR A 59 5.14 4.18 -1.18
CA THR A 59 4.95 2.72 -1.17
C THR A 59 5.65 1.97 -0.01
N ILE A 60 6.19 2.68 1.00
CA ILE A 60 6.86 2.09 2.19
C ILE A 60 5.87 1.61 3.26
N GLY A 61 4.75 1.04 2.84
CA GLY A 61 3.77 0.50 3.76
C GLY A 61 4.29 -0.75 4.48
N CYS A 62 3.92 -0.96 5.74
CA CYS A 62 4.11 -2.23 6.45
C CYS A 62 2.86 -2.59 7.28
N PHE A 63 2.78 -3.85 7.74
CA PHE A 63 1.71 -4.38 8.58
C PHE A 63 2.25 -5.03 9.85
N THR A 64 1.45 -5.16 10.91
CA THR A 64 1.84 -5.96 12.08
C THR A 64 1.91 -7.45 11.74
N GLY A 65 2.73 -8.20 12.49
CA GLY A 65 3.07 -9.60 12.18
C GLY A 65 1.89 -10.58 12.13
N ASP A 66 0.81 -10.29 12.84
CA ASP A 66 -0.44 -11.07 12.87
C ASP A 66 -1.28 -10.92 11.59
N THR A 67 -0.96 -9.97 10.72
CA THR A 67 -1.66 -9.76 9.45
C THR A 67 -1.57 -10.99 8.58
N LEU A 68 -2.71 -11.52 8.14
CA LEU A 68 -2.77 -12.70 7.28
C LEU A 68 -2.45 -12.32 5.83
N VAL A 69 -1.80 -13.23 5.11
CA VAL A 69 -1.47 -13.12 3.69
C VAL A 69 -2.03 -14.34 2.98
N THR A 70 -2.65 -14.13 1.81
CA THR A 70 -3.15 -15.23 0.98
C THR A 70 -1.98 -15.92 0.27
N THR A 71 -1.70 -17.17 0.64
CA THR A 71 -0.63 -17.99 0.05
C THR A 71 -1.20 -19.22 -0.67
N LYS A 72 -0.36 -19.96 -1.41
CA LYS A 72 -0.76 -21.24 -2.03
C LYS A 72 -1.27 -22.29 -1.03
N GLU A 73 -0.85 -22.17 0.23
CA GLU A 73 -1.19 -23.11 1.31
C GLU A 73 -2.39 -22.62 2.15
N GLY A 74 -2.99 -21.49 1.78
CA GLY A 74 -4.01 -20.79 2.55
C GLY A 74 -3.50 -19.53 3.23
N LEU A 75 -4.22 -19.06 4.25
CA LEU A 75 -3.85 -17.85 4.99
C LEU A 75 -2.66 -18.14 5.91
N LYS A 76 -1.60 -17.35 5.78
CA LYS A 76 -0.38 -17.41 6.60
C LYS A 76 -0.12 -16.05 7.23
N ARG A 77 0.34 -15.98 8.48
CA ARG A 77 0.73 -14.70 9.09
C ARG A 77 1.93 -14.11 8.36
N ILE A 78 1.97 -12.79 8.19
CA ILE A 78 3.04 -12.13 7.46
C ILE A 78 4.41 -12.30 8.15
N ASP A 79 4.44 -12.48 9.47
CA ASP A 79 5.67 -12.78 10.22
C ASP A 79 6.14 -14.24 10.10
N GLU A 80 5.34 -15.10 9.49
CA GLU A 80 5.67 -16.50 9.17
C GLU A 80 6.01 -16.70 7.69
N VAL A 81 5.70 -15.71 6.83
CA VAL A 81 6.04 -15.73 5.40
C VAL A 81 7.56 -15.59 5.24
N LYS A 82 8.13 -16.37 4.31
CA LYS A 82 9.58 -16.40 4.05
C LYS A 82 9.89 -16.11 2.59
N THR A 83 11.12 -15.65 2.34
CA THR A 83 11.67 -15.63 0.97
C THR A 83 11.53 -17.01 0.34
N GLY A 84 10.99 -17.06 -0.87
CA GLY A 84 10.68 -18.30 -1.59
C GLY A 84 9.23 -18.76 -1.49
N ASP A 85 8.46 -18.25 -0.53
CA ASP A 85 7.02 -18.50 -0.46
C ASP A 85 6.30 -17.86 -1.65
N TYR A 86 5.09 -18.33 -1.92
CA TYR A 86 4.25 -17.82 -3.00
C TYR A 86 2.96 -17.22 -2.44
N VAL A 87 2.71 -15.95 -2.76
CA VAL A 87 1.54 -15.18 -2.34
C VAL A 87 0.64 -14.89 -3.53
N LEU A 88 -0.66 -14.84 -3.31
CA LEU A 88 -1.60 -14.43 -4.35
C LEU A 88 -1.35 -12.95 -4.65
N SER A 89 -1.24 -12.63 -5.93
CA SER A 89 -0.97 -11.30 -6.45
C SER A 89 -1.87 -11.00 -7.64
N LYS A 90 -2.07 -9.73 -7.92
CA LYS A 90 -2.86 -9.27 -9.07
C LYS A 90 -2.12 -8.14 -9.80
N ASP A 91 -1.94 -8.29 -11.09
CA ASP A 91 -1.58 -7.17 -11.94
C ASP A 91 -2.85 -6.33 -12.18
N VAL A 92 -2.87 -5.13 -11.63
CA VAL A 92 -4.01 -4.21 -11.77
C VAL A 92 -4.19 -3.68 -13.20
N LYS A 93 -3.17 -3.78 -14.06
CA LYS A 93 -3.24 -3.35 -15.46
C LYS A 93 -3.92 -4.39 -16.34
N SER A 94 -3.42 -5.62 -16.34
CA SER A 94 -4.00 -6.72 -17.11
C SER A 94 -5.22 -7.36 -16.45
N GLY A 95 -5.35 -7.20 -15.13
CA GLY A 95 -6.34 -7.90 -14.31
C GLY A 95 -5.93 -9.34 -13.96
N GLU A 96 -4.79 -9.84 -14.47
CA GLU A 96 -4.29 -11.18 -14.21
C GLU A 96 -4.05 -11.41 -12.71
N SER A 97 -4.43 -12.58 -12.21
CA SER A 97 -4.12 -13.01 -10.85
C SER A 97 -3.27 -14.26 -10.90
N ALA A 98 -2.15 -14.24 -10.18
CA ALA A 98 -1.20 -15.34 -10.15
C ALA A 98 -0.53 -15.40 -8.79
N TYR A 99 -0.04 -16.58 -8.42
CA TYR A 99 0.82 -16.71 -7.26
C TYR A 99 2.24 -16.32 -7.62
N LYS A 100 2.74 -15.24 -7.01
CA LYS A 100 4.08 -14.70 -7.25
C LYS A 100 5.00 -14.98 -6.07
N LYS A 101 6.30 -15.09 -6.36
CA LYS A 101 7.32 -15.45 -5.38
C LYS A 101 7.62 -14.25 -4.48
N VAL A 102 7.78 -14.50 -3.18
CA VAL A 102 8.34 -13.54 -2.24
C VAL A 102 9.86 -13.54 -2.40
N ASN A 103 10.41 -12.44 -2.89
CA ASN A 103 11.85 -12.26 -3.06
C ASN A 103 12.52 -11.83 -1.75
N TYR A 104 11.84 -10.99 -0.96
CA TYR A 104 12.40 -10.47 0.28
C TYR A 104 11.31 -10.16 1.31
N VAL A 105 11.64 -10.27 2.60
CA VAL A 105 10.77 -9.88 3.72
C VAL A 105 11.43 -8.73 4.46
N TYR A 106 10.81 -7.55 4.40
CA TYR A 106 11.24 -6.37 5.16
C TYR A 106 10.69 -6.44 6.56
N ILE A 107 11.55 -6.15 7.54
CA ILE A 107 11.17 -6.10 8.96
C ILE A 107 11.64 -4.74 9.50
N LYS A 108 10.71 -3.98 10.07
CA LYS A 108 10.95 -2.69 10.72
C LYS A 108 10.23 -2.65 12.07
N SER A 109 10.28 -1.51 12.73
CA SER A 109 9.48 -1.25 13.93
C SER A 109 8.83 0.14 13.87
N THR A 110 7.64 0.27 14.44
CA THR A 110 6.93 1.55 14.59
C THR A 110 6.14 1.56 15.89
N SER A 111 5.97 2.73 16.50
CA SER A 111 5.00 2.97 17.56
C SER A 111 3.72 3.62 17.04
N LYS A 112 3.58 3.85 15.73
CA LYS A 112 2.40 4.49 15.14
C LYS A 112 1.76 3.61 14.06
N LEU A 113 0.46 3.38 14.20
CA LEU A 113 -0.34 2.55 13.31
C LEU A 113 -1.64 3.25 12.89
N VAL A 114 -2.21 2.76 11.80
CA VAL A 114 -3.60 2.95 11.40
C VAL A 114 -4.30 1.61 11.55
N LYS A 115 -5.44 1.63 12.23
CA LYS A 115 -6.35 0.51 12.38
C LYS A 115 -7.51 0.68 11.41
N LEU A 116 -7.72 -0.30 10.55
CA LEU A 116 -8.87 -0.37 9.65
C LEU A 116 -9.73 -1.57 10.04
N ILE A 117 -11.06 -1.38 10.13
CA ILE A 117 -12.00 -2.49 10.31
C ILE A 117 -12.67 -2.76 8.97
N VAL A 118 -12.53 -4.00 8.47
CA VAL A 118 -13.11 -4.45 7.20
C VAL A 118 -13.80 -5.79 7.43
N GLY A 119 -15.12 -5.83 7.24
CA GLY A 119 -15.93 -6.95 7.72
C GLY A 119 -15.80 -7.11 9.24
N ASN A 120 -15.39 -8.30 9.69
CA ASN A 120 -15.17 -8.62 11.12
C ASN A 120 -13.67 -8.72 11.47
N GLU A 121 -12.80 -8.08 10.70
CA GLU A 121 -11.35 -8.15 10.87
C GLU A 121 -10.74 -6.76 11.08
N GLU A 122 -9.78 -6.66 12.00
CA GLU A 122 -8.95 -5.49 12.19
C GLU A 122 -7.63 -5.67 11.42
N ILE A 123 -7.31 -4.70 10.56
CA ILE A 123 -6.05 -4.60 9.84
C ILE A 123 -5.22 -3.48 10.48
N ASN A 124 -4.03 -3.84 10.97
CA ASN A 124 -3.08 -2.92 11.60
C ASN A 124 -1.94 -2.63 10.63
N THR A 125 -1.87 -1.39 10.15
CA THR A 125 -0.95 -0.99 9.07
C THR A 125 -0.26 0.33 9.38
N THR A 126 0.83 0.65 8.69
CA THR A 126 1.41 2.00 8.70
C THR A 126 0.55 2.97 7.89
N SER A 127 0.57 4.25 8.25
CA SER A 127 -0.14 5.33 7.55
C SER A 127 0.03 5.36 6.03
N SER A 128 1.23 5.00 5.54
CA SER A 128 1.61 5.07 4.13
C SER A 128 1.22 3.86 3.29
N HIS A 129 0.68 2.77 3.87
CA HIS A 129 0.40 1.57 3.08
C HIS A 129 -0.74 1.81 2.10
N LEU A 130 -0.55 1.45 0.83
CA LEU A 130 -1.53 1.69 -0.22
C LEU A 130 -2.51 0.52 -0.38
N PHE A 131 -3.79 0.84 -0.43
CA PHE A 131 -4.89 -0.06 -0.74
C PHE A 131 -5.50 0.30 -2.08
N PHE A 132 -5.86 -0.70 -2.89
CA PHE A 132 -6.54 -0.47 -4.16
C PHE A 132 -8.03 -0.27 -3.91
N THR A 133 -8.59 0.88 -4.29
CA THR A 133 -9.99 1.21 -4.03
C THR A 133 -10.87 1.05 -5.28
N ASP A 134 -12.18 1.12 -5.09
CA ASP A 134 -13.17 1.10 -6.18
C ASP A 134 -13.11 2.32 -7.10
N SER A 135 -12.36 3.37 -6.74
CA SER A 135 -12.05 4.49 -7.65
C SER A 135 -11.06 4.08 -8.76
N GLY A 136 -10.38 2.94 -8.63
CA GLY A 136 -9.32 2.50 -9.52
C GLY A 136 -7.98 3.20 -9.26
N TRP A 137 -7.81 3.73 -8.05
CA TRP A 137 -6.59 4.38 -7.55
C TRP A 137 -6.08 3.68 -6.29
N TRP A 138 -4.82 3.92 -5.98
CA TRP A 138 -4.20 3.56 -4.72
C TRP A 138 -4.43 4.66 -3.70
N LYS A 139 -4.97 4.31 -2.54
CA LYS A 139 -5.19 5.24 -1.43
C LYS A 139 -4.38 4.79 -0.22
N SER A 140 -3.69 5.74 0.43
CA SER A 140 -2.92 5.45 1.64
C SER A 140 -3.83 5.10 2.81
N ALA A 141 -3.37 4.24 3.72
CA ALA A 141 -4.13 3.83 4.90
C ALA A 141 -4.64 5.02 5.72
N LYS A 142 -3.83 6.08 5.84
CA LYS A 142 -4.23 7.32 6.54
C LYS A 142 -5.40 8.04 5.87
N ASN A 143 -5.49 7.96 4.54
CA ASN A 143 -6.54 8.63 3.76
C ASN A 143 -7.79 7.77 3.56
N ILE A 144 -7.74 6.48 3.92
CA ILE A 144 -8.92 5.60 3.93
C ILE A 144 -9.94 6.12 4.95
N LYS A 145 -11.17 6.33 4.49
CA LYS A 145 -12.31 6.80 5.28
C LYS A 145 -13.35 5.68 5.45
N VAL A 146 -14.20 5.82 6.46
CA VAL A 146 -15.38 4.95 6.60
C VAL A 146 -16.25 5.07 5.35
N GLY A 147 -16.66 3.93 4.79
CA GLY A 147 -17.41 3.85 3.53
C GLY A 147 -16.55 3.67 2.28
N ASP A 148 -15.22 3.91 2.35
CA ASP A 148 -14.32 3.56 1.25
C ASP A 148 -14.36 2.04 1.03
N ARG A 149 -14.29 1.61 -0.25
CA ARG A 149 -14.35 0.20 -0.62
C ARG A 149 -13.02 -0.24 -1.22
N ILE A 150 -12.45 -1.29 -0.67
CA ILE A 150 -11.16 -1.85 -1.07
C ILE A 150 -11.40 -3.09 -1.93
N PHE A 151 -10.64 -3.20 -3.01
CA PHE A 151 -10.67 -4.37 -3.89
C PHE A 151 -10.16 -5.60 -3.16
N ALA A 152 -10.89 -6.69 -3.29
CA ALA A 152 -10.57 -7.96 -2.67
C ALA A 152 -10.33 -9.07 -3.71
N ALA A 153 -9.86 -10.22 -3.25
CA ALA A 153 -9.78 -11.42 -4.07
C ALA A 153 -11.16 -11.74 -4.70
N GLU A 154 -11.15 -12.41 -5.84
CA GLU A 154 -12.36 -12.78 -6.61
C GLU A 154 -13.16 -11.60 -7.20
N GLY A 155 -12.61 -10.37 -7.14
CA GLY A 155 -13.25 -9.19 -7.73
C GLY A 155 -14.29 -8.53 -6.84
N GLU A 156 -14.36 -8.92 -5.57
CA GLU A 156 -15.24 -8.30 -4.59
C GLU A 156 -14.73 -6.93 -4.13
N LEU A 157 -15.65 -6.13 -3.58
CA LEU A 157 -15.33 -4.87 -2.92
C LEU A 157 -15.74 -4.96 -1.45
N LYS A 158 -14.81 -4.64 -0.55
CA LYS A 158 -15.01 -4.70 0.90
C LYS A 158 -14.99 -3.31 1.50
N GLU A 159 -16.06 -2.97 2.19
CA GLU A 159 -16.24 -1.65 2.81
C GLU A 159 -15.47 -1.56 4.13
N VAL A 160 -14.82 -0.41 4.34
CA VAL A 160 -14.18 -0.05 5.60
C VAL A 160 -15.22 0.55 6.53
N THR A 161 -15.42 -0.08 7.69
CA THR A 161 -16.48 0.31 8.65
C THR A 161 -15.95 1.15 9.81
N ALA A 162 -14.65 1.11 10.08
CA ALA A 162 -14.00 1.99 11.03
C ALA A 162 -12.52 2.23 10.66
N THR A 163 -12.02 3.41 11.01
CA THR A 163 -10.61 3.78 10.87
C THR A 163 -10.15 4.55 12.11
N ARG A 164 -8.92 4.31 12.58
CA ARG A 164 -8.32 5.03 13.71
C ARG A 164 -6.80 5.05 13.63
N VAL A 165 -6.21 6.23 13.83
CA VAL A 165 -4.76 6.36 14.08
C VAL A 165 -4.47 6.05 15.54
N VAL A 166 -3.43 5.25 15.80
CA VAL A 166 -3.06 4.80 17.14
C VAL A 166 -1.56 4.98 17.35
N ASP A 167 -1.22 5.69 18.41
CA ASP A 167 0.12 5.70 18.99
C ASP A 167 0.19 4.64 20.09
N LEU A 168 1.25 3.84 20.05
CA LEU A 168 1.55 2.74 20.97
C LEU A 168 2.61 3.20 21.96
N GLU A 169 2.53 2.69 23.19
CA GLU A 169 3.54 2.96 24.22
C GLU A 169 4.91 2.37 23.84
N GLU A 170 4.91 1.20 23.21
CA GLU A 170 6.10 0.51 22.73
C GLU A 170 6.03 0.23 21.23
N ALA A 171 7.18 0.28 20.56
CA ALA A 171 7.27 -0.01 19.14
C ALA A 171 7.05 -1.51 18.87
N VAL A 172 6.22 -1.81 17.89
CA VAL A 172 5.94 -3.19 17.43
C VAL A 172 6.69 -3.48 16.14
N ARG A 173 7.00 -4.76 15.90
CA ARG A 173 7.55 -5.21 14.63
C ARG A 173 6.50 -5.16 13.52
N ILE A 174 6.91 -4.64 12.37
CA ILE A 174 6.08 -4.53 11.17
C ILE A 174 6.81 -5.12 9.97
N TYR A 175 6.02 -5.63 9.02
CA TYR A 175 6.48 -6.47 7.93
C TYR A 175 5.93 -5.97 6.59
N ASN A 176 6.72 -6.16 5.53
CA ASN A 176 6.28 -5.99 4.15
C ASN A 176 7.03 -7.02 3.26
N LEU A 177 6.43 -7.43 2.15
CA LEU A 177 6.94 -8.52 1.31
C LEU A 177 7.31 -8.01 -0.07
N ASN A 178 8.56 -8.06 -0.51
CA ASN A 178 8.86 -7.86 -1.94
C ASN A 178 8.31 -9.03 -2.76
N VAL A 179 7.35 -8.77 -3.62
CA VAL A 179 6.72 -9.79 -4.47
C VAL A 179 7.11 -9.59 -5.93
N ASP A 180 7.44 -10.70 -6.58
CA ASP A 180 7.90 -10.72 -7.96
C ASP A 180 6.83 -10.27 -8.97
N GLU A 181 7.28 -9.57 -10.02
CA GLU A 181 6.51 -9.06 -11.17
C GLU A 181 5.34 -8.12 -10.87
N PHE A 182 4.34 -8.56 -10.11
CA PHE A 182 3.05 -7.86 -9.98
C PHE A 182 3.05 -6.77 -8.93
N HIS A 183 4.02 -6.78 -8.01
CA HIS A 183 4.16 -5.73 -6.99
C HIS A 183 2.86 -5.50 -6.22
N THR A 184 2.13 -6.56 -5.92
CA THR A 184 0.91 -6.56 -5.10
C THR A 184 0.81 -7.88 -4.36
N TYR A 185 0.04 -7.89 -3.27
CA TYR A 185 -0.43 -9.13 -2.65
C TYR A 185 -1.74 -8.90 -1.92
N PHE A 186 -2.38 -9.99 -1.49
CA PHE A 186 -3.65 -9.94 -0.76
C PHE A 186 -3.46 -10.22 0.73
N ILE A 187 -4.12 -9.43 1.57
CA ILE A 187 -4.03 -9.53 3.04
C ILE A 187 -5.39 -9.70 3.72
N GLY A 188 -5.37 -10.21 4.94
CA GLY A 188 -6.56 -10.44 5.77
C GLY A 188 -7.43 -11.58 5.26
N LYS A 189 -8.40 -11.98 6.08
CA LYS A 189 -9.46 -12.95 5.73
C LYS A 189 -10.35 -12.46 4.61
N GLN A 190 -10.49 -11.15 4.47
CA GLN A 190 -11.24 -10.55 3.37
C GLN A 190 -10.43 -10.51 2.05
N GLY A 191 -9.13 -10.82 2.10
CA GLY A 191 -8.25 -10.82 0.92
C GLY A 191 -8.18 -9.47 0.24
N LEU A 192 -7.77 -8.42 0.95
CA LEU A 192 -7.68 -7.04 0.47
C LEU A 192 -6.41 -6.82 -0.37
N LEU A 193 -6.54 -6.18 -1.53
CA LEU A 193 -5.45 -5.91 -2.46
C LEU A 193 -4.63 -4.69 -2.02
N ILE A 194 -3.33 -4.90 -1.83
CA ILE A 194 -2.39 -3.85 -1.40
C ILE A 194 -1.20 -3.75 -2.36
N HIS A 195 -0.55 -2.58 -2.37
CA HIS A 195 0.64 -2.33 -3.20
C HIS A 195 1.94 -2.81 -2.54
N ASN A 196 2.69 -3.56 -3.33
CA ASN A 196 4.06 -4.06 -3.25
C ASN A 196 5.20 -3.28 -3.90
N ASN A 197 5.53 -2.01 -3.60
CA ASN A 197 6.74 -1.41 -4.21
C ASN A 197 7.87 -1.26 -3.21
N VAL A 198 8.87 -2.14 -3.33
CA VAL A 198 10.18 -1.90 -2.72
C VAL A 198 11.24 -2.29 -3.74
N LEU A 199 12.31 -1.49 -3.79
CA LEU A 199 13.42 -1.68 -4.72
C LEU A 199 13.93 -3.12 -4.74
N LEU A 200 14.09 -3.64 -5.95
CA LEU A 200 15.19 -4.57 -6.21
C LEU A 200 16.48 -3.76 -6.07
N ARG A 201 17.35 -4.16 -5.13
CA ARG A 201 18.73 -3.68 -5.07
C ARG A 201 19.51 -4.09 -6.31
#